data_AF-A0A101GRF9-F1
#
_entry.id   AF-A0A101GRF9-F1
#
_cell.length_a   1.000
_cell.length_b   1.000
_cell.length_c   1.000
_cell.angle_alpha   90.00
_cell.angle_beta   90.00
_cell.angle_gamma   90.00
#
_symmetry.space_group_name_H-M   'P 1'
#
loop_
_entity.id
_entity.type
_entity.pdbx_description
1 polymer ?
#
loop_
_entity_poly.entity_id
_entity_poly.type
_entity_poly.pdbx_seq_one_letter_code
_entity_poly.pdbx_strand_id
1 'polypeptide(L)' 'VDIPRLPRALSMEVRVRNSHAMVDIEGVSPLINTLNDTRRQQWRLGIYTTEQHRHTVEQAAMEVLRVKRATKQDKLIVT' A
#
# COMPACT_ATOMS: atom_id res chain seq x y z
N VAL A 1 18.70 2.38 4.10
CA VAL A 1 17.29 2.49 4.55
C VAL A 1 16.59 1.23 4.11
N ASP A 2 16.10 0.43 5.05
CA ASP A 2 15.35 -0.80 4.72
C ASP A 2 13.94 -0.44 4.27
N ILE A 3 13.79 -0.20 2.97
CA ILE A 3 12.48 0.12 2.36
C ILE A 3 11.81 -1.22 2.02
N PRO A 4 10.65 -1.55 2.65
CA PRO A 4 9.97 -2.79 2.33
C PRO A 4 9.46 -2.76 0.88
N ARG A 5 9.47 -3.93 0.24
CA ARG A 5 8.92 -4.08 -1.11
C ARG A 5 7.41 -3.84 -1.08
N LEU A 6 6.88 -3.28 -2.17
CA LEU A 6 5.44 -3.15 -2.36
C LEU A 6 4.75 -4.52 -2.23
N PRO A 7 3.51 -4.56 -1.69
CA PRO A 7 2.78 -5.81 -1.53
C PRO A 7 2.56 -6.46 -2.90
N ARG A 8 3.05 -7.69 -3.04
CA ARG A 8 2.76 -8.54 -4.21
C ARG A 8 1.32 -9.04 -4.14
N ALA A 9 0.70 -9.31 -5.29
CA ALA A 9 -0.58 -10.00 -5.35
C ALA A 9 -0.53 -11.29 -4.52
N LEU A 10 -1.63 -11.62 -3.85
CA LEU A 10 -1.91 -12.97 -3.37
C LEU A 10 -1.79 -13.88 -4.58
N SER A 11 -0.91 -14.87 -4.45
CA SER A 11 -0.77 -15.99 -5.36
C SER A 11 -1.23 -17.21 -4.58
N MET A 12 -2.29 -17.85 -5.05
CA MET A 12 -2.73 -19.13 -4.50
C MET A 12 -1.93 -20.30 -5.10
N GLU A 13 -1.11 -20.04 -6.13
CA GLU A 13 -0.38 -21.07 -6.90
C GLU A 13 -1.33 -22.15 -7.49
N VAL A 14 -2.60 -21.80 -7.66
CA VAL A 14 -3.65 -22.66 -8.21
C VAL A 14 -3.89 -22.28 -9.66
N ARG A 15 -3.76 -23.26 -10.55
CA ARG A 15 -4.14 -23.15 -11.95
C ARG A 15 -5.51 -23.77 -12.18
N VAL A 16 -6.36 -23.06 -12.91
CA VAL A 16 -7.69 -23.50 -13.30
C VAL A 16 -7.76 -23.68 -14.81
N ARG A 17 -8.57 -24.64 -15.26
CA ARG A 17 -8.83 -24.82 -16.69
C ARG A 17 -9.92 -23.84 -17.11
N ASN A 18 -9.57 -22.86 -17.94
CA ASN A 18 -10.53 -21.99 -18.61
C ASN A 18 -10.61 -22.37 -20.08
N SER A 19 -11.73 -23.01 -20.47
CA SER A 19 -11.94 -23.61 -21.78
C SER A 19 -10.77 -24.53 -22.21
N HIS A 20 -9.90 -24.05 -23.09
CA HIS A 20 -8.80 -24.81 -23.71
C HIS A 20 -7.43 -24.50 -23.10
N ALA A 21 -7.34 -23.64 -22.08
CA ALA A 21 -6.08 -23.23 -21.47
C ALA A 21 -6.08 -23.44 -19.95
N MET A 22 -4.93 -23.80 -19.41
CA MET A 22 -4.65 -23.71 -17.97
C MET A 22 -4.18 -22.30 -17.67
N VAL A 23 -4.88 -21.60 -16.78
CA VAL A 23 -4.59 -20.21 -16.39
C VAL A 23 -4.54 -20.09 -14.88
N ASP A 24 -3.79 -19.12 -14.38
CA ASP A 24 -3.77 -18.81 -12.95
C ASP A 24 -5.14 -18.30 -12.51
N ILE A 25 -5.59 -18.71 -11.31
CA ILE A 25 -6.92 -18.36 -10.79
C ILE A 25 -7.10 -16.84 -10.62
N GLU A 26 -6.01 -16.12 -10.36
CA GLU A 26 -5.94 -14.67 -10.30
C GLU A 26 -6.33 -14.02 -11.64
N GLY A 27 -6.02 -14.68 -12.76
CA GLY A 27 -6.33 -14.18 -14.10
C GLY A 27 -7.80 -14.26 -14.48
N VAL A 28 -8.62 -15.03 -13.74
CA VAL A 28 -10.01 -15.31 -14.10
C VAL A 28 -11.02 -15.07 -12.98
N SER A 29 -10.61 -15.03 -11.72
CA SER A 29 -11.51 -14.86 -10.58
C SER A 29 -11.71 -13.39 -10.22
N PRO A 30 -12.92 -12.82 -10.40
CA PRO A 30 -13.22 -11.44 -10.00
C PRO A 30 -13.05 -11.22 -8.49
N LEU A 31 -13.30 -12.25 -7.69
CA LEU A 31 -13.15 -12.20 -6.23
C LEU A 31 -11.69 -12.01 -5.83
N ILE A 32 -10.79 -12.82 -6.40
CA ILE A 32 -9.35 -12.73 -6.11
C ILE A 32 -8.79 -11.39 -6.58
N ASN A 33 -9.25 -10.88 -7.73
CA ASN A 33 -8.88 -9.54 -8.20
C ASN A 33 -9.32 -8.45 -7.22
N THR A 34 -10.58 -8.48 -6.78
CA THR A 34 -11.10 -7.52 -5.79
C THR A 34 -10.33 -7.54 -4.49
N LEU A 35 -9.98 -8.74 -3.98
CA LEU A 35 -9.17 -8.88 -2.76
C LEU A 35 -7.75 -8.31 -2.95
N ASN A 36 -7.12 -8.59 -4.08
CA ASN A 36 -5.78 -8.08 -4.38
C ASN A 36 -5.76 -6.55 -4.54
N ASP A 37 -6.77 -5.98 -5.18
CA ASP A 37 -6.91 -4.53 -5.32
C ASP A 37 -7.16 -3.86 -3.99
N THR A 38 -8.06 -4.41 -3.17
CA THR A 38 -8.35 -3.91 -1.82
C THR A 38 -7.08 -3.91 -0.97
N ARG A 39 -6.33 -5.03 -0.97
CA ARG A 39 -5.08 -5.16 -0.21
C ARG A 39 -4.00 -4.18 -0.68
N ARG A 40 -3.91 -3.91 -1.99
CA ARG A 40 -3.00 -2.89 -2.54
C ARG A 40 -3.41 -1.48 -2.10
N GLN A 41 -4.69 -1.12 -2.21
CA GLN A 41 -5.21 0.21 -1.87
C GLN A 41 -5.12 0.51 -0.36
N GLN A 42 -5.35 -0.51 0.46
CA GLN A 42 -5.32 -0.40 1.92
C GLN A 42 -3.93 -0.54 2.50
N TRP A 43 -2.90 -0.77 1.69
CA TRP A 43 -1.54 -0.88 2.20
C TRP A 43 -1.10 0.43 2.88
N ARG A 44 -0.49 0.29 4.05
CA ARG A 44 0.03 1.38 4.88
C ARG A 44 1.45 1.02 5.30
N LEU A 45 2.34 2.00 5.28
CA LEU A 45 3.71 1.90 5.79
C LEU A 45 3.81 2.72 7.08
N GLY A 46 4.16 2.08 8.19
CA GLY A 46 4.47 2.74 9.46
C GLY A 46 5.98 2.76 9.70
N ILE A 47 6.47 3.84 10.31
CA ILE A 47 7.88 3.98 10.70
C ILE A 47 7.94 4.10 12.21
N TYR A 48 8.78 3.29 12.84
CA TYR A 48 8.94 3.24 14.29
C TYR A 48 10.36 3.63 14.65
N THR A 49 10.50 4.33 15.77
CA THR A 49 11.78 4.75 16.34
C THR A 49 11.62 4.98 17.84
N THR A 50 12.73 5.08 18.57
CA THR A 50 12.73 5.55 19.96
C THR A 50 12.27 7.00 20.04
N GLU A 51 11.72 7.39 21.20
CA GLU A 51 11.14 8.73 21.39
C GLU A 51 12.14 9.86 21.11
N GLN A 52 13.40 9.67 21.50
CA GLN A 52 14.51 10.62 21.32
C GLN A 52 14.77 11.00 19.86
N HIS A 53 14.40 10.11 18.91
CA HIS A 53 14.70 10.29 17.48
C HIS A 53 13.45 10.57 16.64
N ARG A 54 12.27 10.71 17.25
CA ARG A 54 10.99 10.85 16.54
C ARG A 54 11.01 11.96 15.49
N HIS A 55 11.54 13.14 15.84
CA HIS A 55 11.55 14.29 14.94
C HIS A 55 12.50 14.10 13.75
N THR A 56 13.74 13.65 14.02
CA THR A 56 14.74 13.41 12.98
C THR A 56 14.27 12.34 11.99
N VAL A 57 13.68 11.26 12.50
CA VAL A 57 13.13 10.17 11.67
C VAL A 57 11.91 10.64 10.88
N GLU A 58 11.03 11.48 11.45
CA GLU A 58 9.91 12.07 10.71
C GLU A 58 10.40 12.86 9.50
N GLN A 59 11.39 13.75 9.68
CA GLN A 59 11.92 14.57 8.59
C GLN A 59 12.56 13.71 7.50
N ALA A 60 13.42 12.77 7.89
CA ALA A 60 14.06 11.84 6.95
C ALA A 60 13.03 10.98 6.20
N ALA A 61 11.98 10.52 6.87
CA ALA A 61 10.90 9.76 6.26
C ALA A 61 10.13 10.57 5.22
N MET A 62 9.78 11.82 5.53
CA MET A 62 9.08 12.71 4.59
C MET A 62 9.91 12.95 3.33
N GLU A 63 11.22 13.14 3.48
CA GLU A 63 12.16 13.33 2.37
C GLU A 63 12.30 12.06 1.52
N VAL A 64 12.63 10.93 2.14
CA VAL A 64 12.92 9.66 1.44
C VAL A 64 11.66 9.09 0.77
N LEU A 65 10.53 9.08 1.47
CA LEU A 65 9.26 8.54 0.95
C LEU A 65 8.48 9.55 0.11
N ARG A 66 8.97 10.79 -0.01
CA ARG A 66 8.32 11.90 -0.75
C ARG A 66 6.85 12.09 -0.36
N VAL A 67 6.54 11.91 0.93
CA VAL A 67 5.18 12.05 1.45
C VAL A 67 4.89 13.54 1.59
N LYS A 68 4.00 14.07 0.75
CA LYS A 68 3.46 15.42 0.95
C LYS A 68 2.56 15.40 2.17
N ARG A 69 2.75 16.32 3.13
CA ARG A 69 1.75 16.54 4.18
C ARG A 69 0.42 16.84 3.49
N ALA A 70 -0.64 16.15 3.91
CA ALA A 70 -1.98 16.49 3.48
C ALA A 70 -2.20 17.98 3.75
N THR A 71 -2.66 18.72 2.74
CA THR A 71 -2.98 20.13 2.88
C THR A 71 -4.01 20.26 3.99
N LYS A 72 -3.64 20.88 5.11
CA LYS A 72 -4.60 21.24 6.16
C LYS A 72 -5.37 22.43 5.63
N GLN A 73 -6.65 22.23 5.30
CA GLN A 73 -7.56 23.35 5.05
C GLN A 73 -8.15 23.74 6.40
N ASP A 74 -7.70 24.87 6.93
CA ASP A 74 -8.31 25.45 8.12
C ASP A 74 -9.73 25.97 7.79
N LYS A 75 -10.63 25.94 8.78
CA LYS A 75 -11.99 26.49 8.61
C LYS A 75 -11.88 27.97 8.28
N LEU A 76 -12.52 28.40 7.19
CA LEU A 76 -12.67 29.81 6.87
C LEU A 76 -13.50 30.47 7.99
N ILE A 77 -12.89 31.35 8.78
CA ILE A 77 -13.63 32.18 9.74
C ILE A 77 -14.17 33.36 8.95
N VAL A 78 -15.47 33.34 8.64
CA VAL A 78 -16.16 34.51 8.07
C VAL A 78 -16.62 35.36 9.26
N THR A 79 -16.09 36.57 9.38
CA THR A 79 -16.51 37.60 10.35
C THR A 79 -17.44 38.58 9.67
#